data_AF-B0XCY6-F1
#
_entry.id   AF-B0XCY6-F1
#
_cell.length_a   1.000
_cell.length_b   1.000
_cell.length_c   1.000
_cell.angle_alpha   90.00
_cell.angle_beta   90.00
_cell.angle_gamma   90.00
#
_symmetry.space_group_name_H-M   'P 1'
#
loop_
_entity.id
_entity.type
_entity.pdbx_description
1 polymer ?
#
loop_
_entity_poly.entity_id
_entity_poly.type
_entity_poly.pdbx_seq_one_letter_code
_entity_poly.pdbx_strand_id
1 'polypeptide(L)'
;MGARVYRQTRFSSRRIRKRVIFKQGDCNVVQGNVAKRRRRYLQDIFTTLVDIQWRWTLVVFALSFILSWLGFGTIWYLISYSHGDVTAYQRGVDDSYKPCVTYIFGFTSAFLFSLETQHTIGYGNRYVTEECPEAVFILALQSITGVFIQAFMVGIVFAKLSRPKKRAQTLLFSRNAVVCHRDGVPCLMFRVGDMRKSHIIEAHVTAQIIRRRITKEGEILPFYQQNMEVSCDGGDDRLMFIWPTIVVHKIDKESPLYNLSAQDMLRERFEIVVMLEGVVESTGMTTQARSSYLPSEILWGHRFESVVTFKRETGEYEVDYTTFNNTYEVDTPLCSARQLAAVKKELCKQTGAALSSSDDDSESGSSSEATDPLPVVVRSVRQRPPLPNGYVHFNVPGDGEDGGDVTNVTDGGADSPQIGQQRKQDRAFRKLSIKEPSMDSLC
;
A
#
# COMPACT_ATOMS: atom_id res chain seq x y z
N MET A 1 -6.35 -47.15 24.18
CA MET A 1 -5.67 -46.30 23.17
C MET A 1 -6.10 -44.85 23.41
N GLY A 2 -5.28 -44.06 24.09
CA GLY A 2 -5.58 -42.67 24.43
C GLY A 2 -4.92 -41.71 23.44
N ALA A 3 -5.74 -40.91 22.75
CA ALA A 3 -5.26 -39.89 21.82
C ALA A 3 -4.67 -38.69 22.59
N ARG A 4 -3.36 -38.46 22.46
CA ARG A 4 -2.68 -37.26 22.96
C ARG A 4 -3.09 -36.06 22.12
N VAL A 5 -3.93 -35.20 22.69
CA VAL A 5 -4.20 -33.85 22.17
C VAL A 5 -2.94 -33.01 22.38
N TYR A 6 -2.31 -32.58 21.30
CA TYR A 6 -1.18 -31.63 21.34
C TYR A 6 -1.73 -30.25 21.73
N ARG A 7 -1.72 -29.95 23.02
CA ARG A 7 -2.13 -28.65 23.56
C ARG A 7 -1.03 -27.65 23.21
N GLN A 8 -1.25 -26.83 22.17
CA GLN A 8 -0.41 -25.67 21.88
C GLN A 8 -0.25 -24.85 23.16
N THR A 9 0.98 -24.78 23.65
CA THR A 9 1.38 -23.92 24.75
C THR A 9 1.09 -22.48 24.32
N ARG A 10 0.07 -21.87 24.94
CA ARG A 10 -0.14 -20.42 24.90
C ARG A 10 1.16 -19.78 25.36
N PHE A 11 1.95 -19.25 24.42
CA PHE A 11 3.03 -18.34 24.74
C PHE A 11 2.44 -17.25 25.62
N SER A 12 3.01 -17.14 26.82
CA SER A 12 2.71 -16.10 27.81
C SER A 12 2.53 -14.76 27.09
N SER A 13 1.36 -14.16 27.27
CA SER A 13 1.09 -12.78 26.88
C SER A 13 2.03 -11.88 27.69
N ARG A 14 3.27 -11.74 27.22
CA ARG A 14 4.09 -10.57 27.53
C ARG A 14 3.22 -9.38 27.15
N ARG A 15 2.85 -8.56 28.13
CA ARG A 15 2.09 -7.30 27.99
C ARG A 15 2.25 -6.73 26.59
N ILE A 16 1.29 -7.01 25.70
CA ILE A 16 1.35 -6.53 24.32
C ILE A 16 1.35 -5.01 24.44
N ARG A 17 2.52 -4.39 24.21
CA ARG A 17 2.64 -2.93 24.26
C ARG A 17 1.63 -2.39 23.26
N LYS A 18 0.76 -1.49 23.72
CA LYS A 18 -0.24 -0.85 22.87
C LYS A 18 0.52 -0.12 21.75
N ARG A 19 0.13 -0.38 20.51
CA ARG A 19 0.70 0.24 19.29
C ARG A 19 -0.37 1.03 18.55
N VAL A 20 0.05 2.10 17.90
CA VAL A 20 -0.80 2.98 17.08
C VAL A 20 -0.98 2.39 15.70
N ILE A 21 0.06 1.78 15.13
CA ILE A 21 0.00 1.12 13.81
C ILE A 21 0.43 -0.33 13.95
N PHE A 22 -0.34 -1.25 13.36
CA PHE A 22 0.01 -2.67 13.30
C PHE A 22 1.15 -2.91 12.32
N LYS A 23 1.88 -4.02 12.51
CA LYS A 23 2.95 -4.42 11.58
C LYS A 23 2.46 -4.63 10.15
N GLN A 24 1.17 -4.93 9.96
CA GLN A 24 0.54 -5.03 8.64
C GLN A 24 0.15 -3.68 8.04
N GLY A 25 0.33 -2.56 8.75
CA GLY A 25 0.01 -1.20 8.29
C GLY A 25 -1.40 -0.70 8.63
N ASP A 26 -2.22 -1.52 9.29
CA ASP A 26 -3.53 -1.14 9.80
C ASP A 26 -3.42 -0.16 10.98
N CYS A 27 -4.23 0.89 10.99
CA CYS A 27 -4.24 1.88 12.06
C CYS A 27 -5.11 1.42 13.24
N ASN A 28 -4.54 1.34 14.43
CA ASN A 28 -5.23 1.01 15.68
C ASN A 28 -5.79 2.27 16.36
N VAL A 29 -6.53 3.07 15.61
CA VAL A 29 -7.14 4.33 16.10
C VAL A 29 -8.63 4.31 15.79
N VAL A 30 -9.44 4.37 16.85
CA VAL A 30 -10.90 4.45 16.72
C VAL A 30 -11.33 5.89 16.99
N GLN A 31 -12.02 6.49 16.03
CA GLN A 31 -12.58 7.83 16.18
C GLN A 31 -13.85 7.78 17.04
N GLY A 32 -13.82 8.42 18.21
CA GLY A 32 -14.98 8.60 19.09
C GLY A 32 -15.68 9.94 18.86
N ASN A 33 -17.01 9.98 19.08
CA ASN A 33 -17.82 11.21 19.16
C ASN A 33 -17.67 12.22 18.00
N VAL A 34 -17.57 11.74 16.76
CA VAL A 34 -17.59 12.62 15.57
C VAL A 34 -19.02 13.12 15.32
N ALA A 35 -19.27 14.40 15.60
CA ALA A 35 -20.58 15.02 15.37
C ALA A 35 -21.04 14.87 13.91
N LYS A 36 -22.32 14.56 13.70
CA LYS A 36 -22.95 14.44 12.35
C LYS A 36 -22.23 13.48 11.39
N ARG A 37 -21.56 12.43 11.91
CA ARG A 37 -20.80 11.45 11.11
C ARG A 37 -21.63 10.88 9.96
N ARG A 38 -22.82 10.32 10.24
CA ARG A 38 -23.70 9.69 9.23
C ARG A 38 -24.08 10.64 8.09
N ARG A 39 -24.41 11.90 8.40
CA ARG A 39 -24.78 12.90 7.38
C ARG A 39 -23.61 13.22 6.44
N ARG A 40 -22.38 13.29 6.95
CA ARG A 40 -21.19 13.53 6.11
C ARG A 40 -20.90 12.36 5.16
N TYR A 41 -21.02 11.12 5.65
CA TYR A 41 -20.91 9.94 4.77
C TYR A 41 -22.02 9.88 3.70
N LEU A 42 -23.25 10.28 4.04
CA LEU A 42 -24.35 10.34 3.08
C LEU A 42 -24.22 11.49 2.07
N GLN A 43 -23.43 12.53 2.35
CA GLN A 43 -23.12 13.57 1.36
C GLN A 43 -22.07 13.07 0.35
N ASP A 44 -21.21 12.13 0.77
CA ASP A 44 -20.18 11.54 -0.07
C ASP A 44 -20.51 10.06 -0.40
N ILE A 45 -21.63 9.87 -1.10
CA ILE A 45 -22.16 8.55 -1.44
C ILE A 45 -21.19 7.78 -2.34
N PHE A 46 -20.53 8.46 -3.27
CA PHE A 46 -19.62 7.84 -4.23
C PHE A 46 -18.42 7.18 -3.52
N THR A 47 -17.68 7.93 -2.70
CA THR A 47 -16.54 7.34 -1.99
C THR A 47 -16.99 6.26 -1.01
N THR A 48 -18.13 6.47 -0.35
CA THR A 48 -18.71 5.50 0.58
C THR A 48 -19.01 4.16 -0.10
N LEU A 49 -19.68 4.16 -1.26
CA LEU A 49 -19.98 2.93 -2.02
C LEU A 49 -18.72 2.22 -2.52
N VAL A 50 -17.71 2.99 -2.95
CA VAL A 50 -16.43 2.45 -3.40
C VAL A 50 -15.63 1.86 -2.23
N ASP A 51 -15.71 2.42 -1.02
CA ASP A 51 -14.93 1.97 0.14
C ASP A 51 -15.54 0.84 0.95
N ILE A 52 -16.86 0.69 0.93
CA ILE A 52 -17.59 -0.42 1.55
C ILE A 52 -17.09 -1.78 1.03
N GLN A 53 -17.30 -2.89 1.77
CA GLN A 53 -16.88 -4.21 1.29
C GLN A 53 -17.67 -4.68 0.06
N TRP A 54 -17.06 -5.51 -0.79
CA TRP A 54 -17.69 -6.07 -2.00
C TRP A 54 -19.08 -6.65 -1.77
N ARG A 55 -19.28 -7.42 -0.69
CA ARG A 55 -20.58 -8.03 -0.37
C ARG A 55 -21.69 -6.98 -0.25
N TRP A 56 -21.43 -5.90 0.46
CA TRP A 56 -22.40 -4.81 0.64
C TRP A 56 -22.59 -3.98 -0.62
N THR A 57 -21.52 -3.73 -1.39
CA THR A 57 -21.64 -3.07 -2.70
C THR A 57 -22.55 -3.87 -3.64
N LEU A 58 -22.37 -5.19 -3.72
CA LEU A 58 -23.22 -6.07 -4.53
C LEU A 58 -24.66 -6.11 -4.02
N VAL A 59 -24.87 -6.15 -2.70
CA VAL A 59 -26.22 -6.11 -2.10
C VAL A 59 -26.93 -4.80 -2.43
N VAL A 60 -26.24 -3.65 -2.37
CA VAL A 60 -26.83 -2.34 -2.72
C VAL A 60 -27.27 -2.31 -4.18
N PHE A 61 -26.45 -2.83 -5.11
CA PHE A 61 -26.84 -2.90 -6.53
C PHE A 61 -27.97 -3.90 -6.78
N ALA A 62 -27.90 -5.09 -6.19
CA ALA A 62 -28.97 -6.08 -6.31
C ALA A 62 -30.31 -5.52 -5.79
N LEU A 63 -30.28 -4.84 -4.63
CA LEU A 63 -31.46 -4.18 -4.08
C LEU A 63 -31.97 -3.05 -4.99
N SER A 64 -31.07 -2.24 -5.57
CA SER A 64 -31.45 -1.19 -6.53
C SER A 64 -32.18 -1.76 -7.76
N PHE A 65 -31.67 -2.86 -8.34
CA PHE A 65 -32.34 -3.54 -9.44
C PHE A 65 -33.70 -4.12 -9.03
N ILE A 66 -33.76 -4.86 -7.92
CA ILE A 66 -35.02 -5.44 -7.44
C ILE A 66 -36.06 -4.36 -7.14
N LEU A 67 -35.68 -3.26 -6.48
CA LEU A 67 -36.59 -2.17 -6.16
C LEU A 67 -37.08 -1.45 -7.41
N SER A 68 -36.23 -1.25 -8.43
CA SER A 68 -36.67 -0.66 -9.69
C SER A 68 -37.62 -1.58 -10.46
N TRP A 69 -37.33 -2.89 -10.54
CA TRP A 69 -38.24 -3.87 -11.16
C TRP A 69 -39.58 -3.98 -10.45
N LEU A 70 -39.60 -3.95 -9.11
CA LEU A 70 -40.83 -3.94 -8.33
C LEU A 70 -41.60 -2.63 -8.49
N GLY A 71 -40.90 -1.49 -8.52
CA GLY A 71 -41.50 -0.17 -8.72
C GLY A 71 -42.19 -0.07 -10.07
N PHE A 72 -41.48 -0.35 -11.17
CA PHE A 72 -42.06 -0.36 -12.51
C PHE A 72 -43.08 -1.48 -12.70
N GLY A 73 -42.86 -2.67 -12.15
CA GLY A 73 -43.85 -3.75 -12.16
C GLY A 73 -45.17 -3.37 -11.49
N THR A 74 -45.10 -2.59 -10.41
CA THR A 74 -46.30 -2.03 -9.75
C THR A 74 -46.98 -0.99 -10.65
N ILE A 75 -46.23 -0.10 -11.30
CA ILE A 75 -46.79 0.88 -12.25
C ILE A 75 -47.47 0.17 -13.42
N TRP A 76 -46.83 -0.83 -14.02
CA TRP A 76 -47.41 -1.63 -15.11
C TRP A 76 -48.68 -2.37 -14.67
N TYR A 77 -48.67 -2.95 -13.47
CA TYR A 77 -49.87 -3.58 -12.92
C TYR A 77 -51.00 -2.58 -12.73
N LEU A 78 -50.70 -1.37 -12.24
CA LEU A 78 -51.70 -0.31 -12.05
C LEU A 78 -52.29 0.16 -13.38
N ILE A 79 -51.47 0.37 -14.42
CA ILE A 79 -51.93 0.75 -15.77
C ILE A 79 -52.86 -0.33 -16.35
N SER A 80 -52.45 -1.60 -16.31
CA SER A 80 -53.27 -2.70 -16.79
C SER A 80 -54.54 -2.91 -15.96
N TYR A 81 -54.49 -2.60 -14.66
CA TYR A 81 -55.67 -2.67 -13.80
C TYR A 81 -56.65 -1.52 -14.06
N SER A 82 -56.17 -0.28 -14.23
CA SER A 82 -57.01 0.88 -14.51
C SER A 82 -57.62 0.85 -15.90
N HIS A 83 -56.90 0.34 -16.89
CA HIS A 83 -57.42 0.15 -18.24
C HIS A 83 -58.44 -1.01 -18.32
N GLY A 84 -58.32 -1.99 -17.42
CA GLY A 84 -59.22 -3.15 -17.35
C GLY A 84 -58.66 -4.43 -18.01
N ASP A 85 -57.42 -4.41 -18.49
CA ASP A 85 -56.75 -5.51 -19.20
C ASP A 85 -56.76 -6.82 -18.41
N VAL A 86 -56.52 -6.72 -17.10
CA VAL A 86 -56.49 -7.87 -16.19
C VAL A 86 -57.86 -8.54 -16.10
N THR A 87 -58.94 -7.74 -16.13
CA THR A 87 -60.32 -8.24 -16.05
C THR A 87 -60.87 -8.68 -17.41
N ALA A 88 -60.42 -8.04 -18.51
CA ALA A 88 -60.80 -8.40 -19.87
C ALA A 88 -60.34 -9.81 -20.22
N TYR A 89 -59.11 -10.17 -19.85
CA TYR A 89 -58.61 -11.53 -20.09
C TYR A 89 -59.41 -12.61 -19.33
N GLN A 90 -59.92 -12.30 -18.14
CA GLN A 90 -60.73 -13.23 -17.34
C GLN A 90 -62.15 -13.45 -17.87
N ARG A 91 -62.71 -12.49 -18.62
CA ARG A 91 -64.07 -12.59 -19.20
C ARG A 91 -64.11 -13.23 -20.59
N GLY A 92 -62.95 -13.52 -21.18
CA GLY A 92 -62.81 -13.89 -22.59
C GLY A 92 -62.58 -12.63 -23.42
N VAL A 93 -61.51 -12.64 -24.21
CA VAL A 93 -61.10 -11.50 -25.03
C VAL A 93 -62.01 -11.42 -26.26
N ASP A 94 -62.78 -10.34 -26.39
CA ASP A 94 -63.42 -9.99 -27.65
C ASP A 94 -62.34 -9.52 -28.65
N ASP A 95 -62.40 -9.95 -29.92
CA ASP A 95 -61.40 -9.59 -30.96
C ASP A 95 -61.23 -8.07 -31.19
N SER A 96 -62.15 -7.25 -30.66
CA SER A 96 -62.11 -5.79 -30.75
C SER A 96 -61.40 -5.11 -29.57
N TYR A 97 -61.09 -5.81 -28.48
CA TYR A 97 -60.44 -5.21 -27.31
C TYR A 97 -58.92 -5.29 -27.44
N LYS A 98 -58.27 -4.13 -27.51
CA LYS A 98 -56.81 -4.06 -27.55
C LYS A 98 -56.27 -3.65 -26.16
N PRO A 99 -55.44 -4.49 -25.51
CA PRO A 99 -54.87 -4.17 -24.21
C PRO A 99 -53.70 -3.19 -24.35
N CYS A 100 -53.36 -2.46 -23.28
CA CYS A 100 -52.17 -1.59 -23.27
C CYS A 100 -50.88 -2.42 -23.41
N VAL A 101 -50.83 -3.57 -22.75
CA VAL A 101 -49.72 -4.54 -22.83
C VAL A 101 -50.29 -5.94 -22.92
N THR A 102 -49.79 -6.71 -23.87
CA THR A 102 -50.26 -8.07 -24.11
C THR A 102 -49.83 -9.04 -23.01
N TYR A 103 -50.67 -10.04 -22.72
CA TYR A 103 -50.37 -11.15 -21.79
C TYR A 103 -50.00 -10.74 -20.35
N ILE A 104 -50.71 -9.75 -19.81
CA ILE A 104 -50.68 -9.39 -18.38
C ILE A 104 -51.93 -9.95 -17.67
N PHE A 105 -51.75 -10.97 -16.83
CA PHE A 105 -52.81 -11.65 -16.09
C PHE A 105 -52.91 -11.23 -14.61
N GLY A 106 -51.87 -10.58 -14.10
CA GLY A 106 -51.77 -10.17 -12.70
C GLY A 106 -50.42 -9.50 -12.39
N PHE A 107 -50.13 -9.34 -11.10
CA PHE A 107 -48.90 -8.67 -10.66
C PHE A 107 -47.63 -9.40 -11.12
N THR A 108 -47.58 -10.72 -11.03
CA THR A 108 -46.39 -11.50 -11.43
C THR A 108 -46.07 -11.32 -12.92
N SER A 109 -47.06 -11.31 -13.80
CA SER A 109 -46.84 -11.06 -15.24
C SER A 109 -46.41 -9.62 -15.52
N ALA A 110 -46.92 -8.63 -14.77
CA ALA A 110 -46.48 -7.25 -14.87
C ALA A 110 -45.04 -7.05 -14.36
N PHE A 111 -44.67 -7.75 -13.28
CA PHE A 111 -43.30 -7.79 -12.77
C PHE A 111 -42.33 -8.42 -13.78
N LEU A 112 -42.72 -9.55 -14.39
CA LEU A 112 -41.92 -10.19 -15.44
C LEU A 112 -41.76 -9.25 -16.64
N PHE A 113 -42.83 -8.60 -17.09
CA PHE A 113 -42.75 -7.59 -18.15
C PHE A 113 -41.79 -6.45 -17.77
N SER A 114 -41.90 -5.91 -16.56
CA SER A 114 -40.98 -4.89 -16.06
C SER A 114 -39.51 -5.34 -16.08
N LEU A 115 -39.23 -6.58 -15.70
CA LEU A 115 -37.87 -7.14 -15.75
C LEU A 115 -37.39 -7.29 -17.19
N GLU A 116 -38.23 -7.88 -18.06
CA GLU A 116 -37.95 -8.10 -19.49
C GLU A 116 -37.63 -6.78 -20.21
N THR A 117 -38.40 -5.73 -19.91
CA THR A 117 -38.24 -4.39 -20.49
C THR A 117 -36.99 -3.69 -19.97
N GLN A 118 -36.78 -3.62 -18.65
CA GLN A 118 -35.67 -2.86 -18.08
C GLN A 118 -34.30 -3.51 -18.37
N HIS A 119 -34.25 -4.84 -18.46
CA HIS A 119 -33.03 -5.57 -18.77
C HIS A 119 -32.90 -5.89 -20.27
N THR A 120 -33.80 -5.35 -21.09
CA THR A 120 -33.83 -5.49 -22.55
C THR A 120 -33.73 -6.96 -23.01
N ILE A 121 -34.36 -7.87 -22.26
CA ILE A 121 -34.42 -9.29 -22.64
C ILE A 121 -35.43 -9.46 -23.76
N GLY A 122 -36.62 -8.87 -23.58
CA GLY A 122 -37.66 -8.79 -24.61
C GLY A 122 -38.03 -10.14 -25.25
N TYR A 123 -38.55 -11.09 -24.47
CA TYR A 123 -38.94 -12.41 -25.00
C TYR A 123 -39.99 -12.32 -26.14
N GLY A 124 -40.69 -11.19 -26.27
CA GLY A 124 -41.58 -10.90 -27.41
C GLY A 124 -43.02 -11.36 -27.23
N ASN A 125 -43.30 -12.24 -26.26
CA ASN A 125 -44.68 -12.62 -25.93
C ASN A 125 -45.47 -11.49 -25.25
N ARG A 126 -44.79 -10.61 -24.50
CA ARG A 126 -45.38 -9.43 -23.86
C ARG A 126 -44.81 -8.18 -24.52
N TYR A 127 -45.68 -7.38 -25.11
CA TYR A 127 -45.29 -6.14 -25.78
C TYR A 127 -46.37 -5.06 -25.58
N VAL A 128 -45.93 -3.81 -25.65
CA VAL A 128 -46.77 -2.61 -25.50
C VAL A 128 -47.47 -2.33 -26.83
N THR A 129 -48.73 -1.95 -26.77
CA THR A 129 -49.53 -1.52 -27.92
C THR A 129 -49.63 0.01 -27.98
N GLU A 130 -50.14 0.54 -29.09
CA GLU A 130 -50.33 1.96 -29.34
C GLU A 130 -51.55 2.59 -28.64
N GLU A 131 -52.39 1.78 -27.97
CA GLU A 131 -53.67 2.24 -27.41
C GLU A 131 -53.48 3.19 -26.22
N CYS A 132 -52.49 2.93 -25.38
CA CYS A 132 -52.30 3.64 -24.11
C CYS A 132 -51.05 4.51 -24.16
N PRO A 133 -51.15 5.85 -24.33
CA PRO A 133 -49.98 6.72 -24.40
C PRO A 133 -49.18 6.78 -23.09
N GLU A 134 -49.84 6.55 -21.95
CA GLU A 134 -49.17 6.43 -20.65
C GLU A 134 -48.22 5.24 -20.58
N ALA A 135 -48.55 4.11 -21.20
CA ALA A 135 -47.69 2.94 -21.29
C ALA A 135 -46.41 3.25 -22.08
N VAL A 136 -46.54 3.94 -23.21
CA VAL A 136 -45.40 4.38 -24.03
C VAL A 136 -44.48 5.33 -23.25
N PHE A 137 -45.04 6.26 -22.48
CA PHE A 137 -44.27 7.16 -21.64
C PHE A 137 -43.51 6.42 -20.52
N ILE A 138 -44.18 5.50 -19.82
CA ILE A 138 -43.54 4.69 -18.76
C ILE A 138 -42.46 3.79 -19.35
N LEU A 139 -42.66 3.20 -20.52
CA LEU A 139 -41.65 2.41 -21.24
C LEU A 139 -40.38 3.24 -21.51
N ALA A 140 -40.54 4.48 -22.00
CA ALA A 140 -39.41 5.38 -22.23
C ALA A 140 -38.68 5.74 -20.93
N LEU A 141 -39.43 6.11 -19.88
CA LEU A 141 -38.87 6.46 -18.58
C LEU A 141 -38.14 5.27 -17.92
N GLN A 142 -38.70 4.07 -18.04
CA GLN A 142 -38.12 2.84 -17.54
C GLN A 142 -36.80 2.51 -18.25
N SER A 143 -36.78 2.66 -19.57
CA SER A 143 -35.58 2.43 -20.39
C SER A 143 -34.45 3.38 -19.98
N ILE A 144 -34.75 4.67 -19.83
CA ILE A 144 -33.78 5.68 -19.37
C ILE A 144 -33.25 5.33 -17.97
N THR A 145 -34.16 5.02 -17.04
CA THR A 145 -33.79 4.68 -15.65
C THR A 145 -32.94 3.43 -15.56
N GLY A 146 -33.25 2.41 -16.36
CA GLY A 146 -32.47 1.16 -16.45
C GLY A 146 -31.03 1.41 -16.87
N VAL A 147 -30.83 2.20 -17.95
CA VAL A 147 -29.50 2.57 -18.44
C VAL A 147 -28.73 3.37 -17.40
N PHE A 148 -29.36 4.32 -16.69
CA PHE A 148 -28.71 5.07 -15.61
C PHE A 148 -28.22 4.16 -14.49
N ILE A 149 -29.07 3.25 -13.98
CA ILE A 149 -28.68 2.31 -12.91
C ILE A 149 -27.51 1.42 -13.36
N GLN A 150 -27.55 0.92 -14.59
CA GLN A 150 -26.49 0.10 -15.15
C GLN A 150 -25.17 0.87 -15.31
N ALA A 151 -25.22 2.12 -15.79
CA ALA A 151 -24.05 2.98 -15.92
C ALA A 151 -23.40 3.27 -14.55
N PHE A 152 -24.20 3.56 -13.51
CA PHE A 152 -23.68 3.73 -12.14
C PHE A 152 -23.04 2.46 -11.60
N MET A 153 -23.64 1.29 -11.84
CA MET A 153 -23.07 0.02 -11.42
C MET A 153 -21.69 -0.19 -12.06
N VAL A 154 -21.59 -0.07 -13.39
CA VAL A 154 -20.33 -0.26 -14.11
C VAL A 154 -19.28 0.76 -13.64
N GLY A 155 -19.65 2.03 -13.49
CA GLY A 155 -18.74 3.08 -13.02
C GLY A 155 -18.18 2.82 -11.62
N ILE A 156 -19.02 2.43 -10.67
CA ILE A 156 -18.59 2.12 -9.29
C ILE A 156 -17.78 0.83 -9.24
N VAL A 157 -18.19 -0.22 -9.97
CA VAL A 157 -17.45 -1.48 -10.03
C VAL A 157 -16.06 -1.26 -10.63
N PHE A 158 -15.96 -0.51 -11.72
CA PHE A 158 -14.69 -0.14 -12.34
C PHE A 158 -13.81 0.65 -11.35
N ALA A 159 -14.34 1.73 -10.77
CA ALA A 159 -13.60 2.53 -9.79
C ALA A 159 -13.11 1.69 -8.60
N LYS A 160 -13.91 0.73 -8.14
CA LYS A 160 -13.57 -0.17 -7.04
C LYS A 160 -12.51 -1.21 -7.42
N LEU A 161 -12.54 -1.73 -8.64
CA LEU A 161 -11.53 -2.66 -9.17
C LEU A 161 -10.20 -1.96 -9.40
N SER A 162 -10.22 -0.72 -9.87
CA SER A 162 -9.01 0.05 -10.11
C SER A 162 -8.25 0.33 -8.82
N ARG A 163 -8.91 0.47 -7.65
CA ARG A 163 -8.21 0.81 -6.40
C ARG A 163 -7.11 -0.22 -6.03
N PRO A 164 -5.86 0.22 -5.83
CA PRO A 164 -4.73 -0.67 -5.57
C PRO A 164 -4.64 -1.10 -4.09
N LYS A 165 -5.77 -1.38 -3.41
CA LYS A 165 -5.78 -1.74 -1.96
C LYS A 165 -4.90 -2.95 -1.63
N LYS A 166 -4.85 -3.93 -2.55
CA LYS A 166 -4.03 -5.13 -2.39
C LYS A 166 -2.55 -4.91 -2.72
N ARG A 167 -2.19 -3.79 -3.37
CA ARG A 167 -0.81 -3.51 -3.73
C ARG A 167 0.04 -3.17 -2.51
N ALA A 168 -0.49 -2.42 -1.55
CA ALA A 168 0.21 -2.12 -0.30
C ALA A 168 0.59 -3.39 0.48
N GLN A 169 -0.11 -4.52 0.28
CA GLN A 169 0.19 -5.79 0.93
C GLN A 169 1.35 -6.56 0.29
N THR A 170 1.77 -6.20 -0.94
CA THR A 170 2.93 -6.81 -1.61
C THR A 170 4.22 -6.03 -1.38
N LEU A 171 4.11 -4.85 -0.77
CA LEU A 171 5.24 -4.08 -0.26
C LEU A 171 5.59 -4.62 1.13
N LEU A 172 6.82 -5.10 1.26
CA LEU A 172 7.33 -5.72 2.47
C LEU A 172 8.19 -4.74 3.24
N PHE A 173 8.03 -4.78 4.57
CA PHE A 173 8.96 -4.19 5.52
C PHE A 173 9.64 -5.32 6.29
N SER A 174 10.90 -5.11 6.69
CA SER A 174 11.58 -6.01 7.62
C SER A 174 10.78 -6.18 8.91
N ARG A 175 10.77 -7.39 9.47
CA ARG A 175 10.11 -7.65 10.76
C ARG A 175 10.72 -6.80 11.89
N ASN A 176 12.03 -6.68 11.87
CA ASN A 176 12.84 -5.97 12.84
C ASN A 176 13.56 -4.80 12.17
N ALA A 177 13.74 -3.70 12.90
CA ALA A 177 14.72 -2.69 12.54
C ALA A 177 16.02 -3.01 13.26
N VAL A 178 17.15 -2.53 12.74
CA VAL A 178 18.46 -2.77 13.33
C VAL A 178 19.20 -1.46 13.58
N VAL A 179 20.04 -1.43 14.61
CA VAL A 179 20.95 -0.31 14.89
C VAL A 179 22.38 -0.83 14.80
N CYS A 180 23.17 -0.23 13.94
CA CYS A 180 24.61 -0.54 13.80
C CYS A 180 25.36 0.68 13.25
N HIS A 181 26.69 0.62 13.26
CA HIS A 181 27.51 1.64 12.62
C HIS A 181 27.63 1.38 11.12
N ARG A 182 27.45 2.44 10.33
CA ARG A 182 27.73 2.45 8.88
C ARG A 182 28.55 3.70 8.59
N ASP A 183 29.71 3.52 7.98
CA ASP A 183 30.66 4.59 7.66
C ASP A 183 31.01 5.46 8.87
N GLY A 184 31.22 4.82 10.04
CA GLY A 184 31.58 5.48 11.30
C GLY A 184 30.43 6.19 12.02
N VAL A 185 29.20 6.18 11.46
CA VAL A 185 28.02 6.84 12.03
C VAL A 185 27.02 5.80 12.55
N PRO A 186 26.47 5.95 13.78
CA PRO A 186 25.40 5.09 14.27
C PRO A 186 24.11 5.34 13.47
N CYS A 187 23.52 4.28 12.93
CA CYS A 187 22.39 4.37 12.03
C CYS A 187 21.29 3.37 12.44
N LEU A 188 20.04 3.84 12.41
CA LEU A 188 18.86 2.98 12.45
C LEU A 188 18.50 2.56 11.03
N MET A 189 18.33 1.27 10.80
CA MET A 189 18.09 0.70 9.48
C MET A 189 16.88 -0.21 9.48
N PHE A 190 16.11 -0.15 8.39
CA PHE A 190 15.06 -1.13 8.10
C PHE A 190 15.02 -1.42 6.61
N ARG A 191 14.55 -2.60 6.24
CA ARG A 191 14.52 -3.04 4.84
C ARG A 191 13.12 -2.89 4.27
N VAL A 192 13.05 -2.45 3.03
CA VAL A 192 11.84 -2.42 2.20
C VAL A 192 12.06 -3.29 0.96
N GLY A 193 11.02 -3.97 0.48
CA GLY A 193 11.08 -4.78 -0.75
C GLY A 193 9.73 -4.90 -1.46
N ASP A 194 9.74 -5.17 -2.76
CA ASP A 194 8.53 -5.47 -3.55
C ASP A 194 8.51 -6.93 -3.97
N MET A 195 7.47 -7.67 -3.59
CA MET A 195 7.30 -9.06 -4.01
C MET A 195 6.94 -9.21 -5.49
N ARG A 196 6.52 -8.14 -6.17
CA ARG A 196 6.08 -8.17 -7.57
C ARG A 196 7.15 -7.67 -8.52
N LYS A 197 7.07 -8.13 -9.78
CA LYS A 197 7.97 -7.71 -10.87
C LYS A 197 7.69 -6.30 -11.39
N SER A 198 6.42 -5.88 -11.42
CA SER A 198 6.03 -4.53 -11.86
C SER A 198 6.54 -3.49 -10.88
N HIS A 199 7.04 -2.36 -11.37
CA HIS A 199 7.75 -1.40 -10.53
C HIS A 199 6.81 -0.44 -9.78
N ILE A 200 7.32 0.12 -8.68
CA ILE A 200 6.75 1.30 -8.05
C ILE A 200 7.58 2.51 -8.52
N ILE A 201 6.91 3.42 -9.21
CA ILE A 201 7.49 4.65 -9.75
C ILE A 201 7.46 5.72 -8.65
N GLU A 202 8.46 6.60 -8.61
CA GLU A 202 8.55 7.69 -7.64
C GLU A 202 8.35 7.21 -6.20
N ALA A 203 9.02 6.11 -5.86
CA ALA A 203 8.93 5.58 -4.51
C ALA A 203 9.75 6.45 -3.54
N HIS A 204 9.14 6.87 -2.44
CA HIS A 204 9.79 7.61 -1.36
C HIS A 204 9.40 7.04 0.00
N VAL A 205 10.34 7.10 0.95
CA VAL A 205 10.12 6.59 2.30
C VAL A 205 10.15 7.74 3.29
N THR A 206 9.23 7.68 4.25
CA THR A 206 9.21 8.60 5.38
C THR A 206 9.16 7.81 6.68
N ALA A 207 9.77 8.36 7.73
CA ALA A 207 9.77 7.77 9.06
C ALA A 207 9.43 8.82 10.12
N GLN A 208 8.62 8.43 11.11
CA GLN A 208 8.22 9.30 12.19
C GLN A 208 8.31 8.57 13.51
N ILE A 209 8.82 9.22 14.55
CA ILE A 209 8.77 8.70 15.92
C ILE A 209 7.55 9.26 16.63
N ILE A 210 6.80 8.38 17.28
CA ILE A 210 5.68 8.72 18.15
C ILE A 210 6.10 8.44 19.59
N ARG A 211 6.14 9.49 20.42
CA ARG A 211 6.49 9.37 21.84
C ARG A 211 5.76 10.41 22.68
N ARG A 212 5.77 10.19 24.00
CA ARG A 212 5.29 11.20 24.96
C ARG A 212 6.36 12.29 25.10
N ARG A 213 5.96 13.56 24.93
CA ARG A 213 6.81 14.74 25.14
C ARG A 213 6.14 15.66 26.17
N ILE A 214 6.95 16.32 26.99
CA ILE A 214 6.50 17.43 27.85
C ILE A 214 7.18 18.70 27.31
N THR A 215 6.42 19.76 27.07
CA THR A 215 6.97 21.03 26.57
C THR A 215 7.67 21.80 27.68
N LYS A 216 8.39 22.87 27.34
CA LYS A 216 9.08 23.71 28.34
C LYS A 216 8.06 24.43 29.25
N GLU A 217 6.87 24.67 28.72
CA GLU A 217 5.72 25.30 29.38
C GLU A 217 4.92 24.31 30.25
N GLY A 218 5.29 23.02 30.25
CA GLY A 218 4.65 21.97 31.05
C GLY A 218 3.47 21.27 30.37
N GLU A 219 3.18 21.55 29.10
CA GLU A 219 2.13 20.85 28.35
C GLU A 219 2.56 19.40 28.07
N ILE A 220 1.67 18.45 28.34
CA ILE A 220 1.93 17.02 28.10
C ILE A 220 1.34 16.64 26.75
N LEU A 221 2.20 16.30 25.79
CA LEU A 221 1.85 15.79 24.47
C LEU A 221 1.98 14.25 24.46
N PRO A 222 0.89 13.48 24.61
CA PRO A 222 0.96 12.03 24.78
C PRO A 222 1.41 11.28 23.51
N PHE A 223 1.09 11.79 22.32
CA PHE A 223 1.41 11.19 21.02
C PHE A 223 2.14 12.21 20.13
N TYR A 224 3.21 12.81 20.66
CA TYR A 224 4.01 13.75 19.88
C TYR A 224 4.68 13.01 18.73
N GLN A 225 4.42 13.47 17.51
CA GLN A 225 4.97 12.94 16.27
C GLN A 225 6.13 13.83 15.85
N GLN A 226 7.30 13.23 15.60
CA GLN A 226 8.47 13.94 15.10
C GLN A 226 8.99 13.21 13.88
N ASN A 227 9.24 13.96 12.80
CA ASN A 227 9.83 13.41 11.58
C ASN A 227 11.26 12.93 11.84
N MET A 228 11.66 11.85 11.17
CA MET A 228 13.01 11.33 11.17
C MET A 228 13.53 11.34 9.74
N GLU A 229 14.65 12.02 9.51
CA GLU A 229 15.26 12.08 8.19
C GLU A 229 15.77 10.70 7.77
N VAL A 230 15.29 10.21 6.64
CA VAL A 230 15.67 8.90 6.11
C VAL A 230 16.34 9.10 4.76
N SER A 231 17.37 8.32 4.53
CA SER A 231 18.13 8.33 3.29
C SER A 231 18.27 6.90 2.79
N CYS A 232 18.24 6.75 1.47
CA CYS A 232 18.66 5.53 0.80
C CYS A 232 20.14 5.63 0.39
N ASP A 233 20.66 4.58 -0.25
CA ASP A 233 22.02 4.59 -0.80
C ASP A 233 22.13 5.75 -1.82
N GLY A 234 22.88 6.81 -1.48
CA GLY A 234 23.02 8.02 -2.29
C GLY A 234 22.52 9.32 -1.65
N GLY A 235 21.90 9.26 -0.47
CA GLY A 235 21.56 10.45 0.33
C GLY A 235 20.22 11.13 0.00
N ASP A 236 19.41 10.55 -0.88
CA ASP A 236 18.06 11.04 -1.21
C ASP A 236 16.97 10.18 -0.53
N ASP A 237 15.76 10.73 -0.37
CA ASP A 237 14.59 10.04 0.18
C ASP A 237 13.86 9.17 -0.86
N ARG A 238 14.12 9.46 -2.15
CA ARG A 238 13.65 8.73 -3.31
C ARG A 238 14.45 7.44 -3.51
N LEU A 239 13.73 6.34 -3.65
CA LEU A 239 14.31 5.03 -3.89
C LEU A 239 14.04 4.54 -5.31
N MET A 240 15.08 4.02 -5.95
CA MET A 240 14.92 3.23 -7.17
C MET A 240 14.61 1.78 -6.77
N PHE A 241 13.32 1.41 -6.82
CA PHE A 241 12.84 0.14 -6.27
C PHE A 241 12.98 -1.06 -7.22
N ILE A 242 14.22 -1.41 -7.57
CA ILE A 242 14.52 -2.60 -8.38
C ILE A 242 14.65 -3.84 -7.49
N TRP A 243 15.36 -3.72 -6.37
CA TRP A 243 15.59 -4.79 -5.40
C TRP A 243 15.35 -4.29 -3.97
N PRO A 244 15.23 -5.21 -2.99
CA PRO A 244 15.10 -4.82 -1.60
C PRO A 244 16.21 -3.88 -1.15
N THR A 245 15.81 -2.71 -0.66
CA THR A 245 16.73 -1.63 -0.28
C THR A 245 16.67 -1.43 1.23
N ILE A 246 17.82 -1.09 1.82
CA ILE A 246 17.92 -0.76 3.25
C ILE A 246 17.79 0.75 3.37
N VAL A 247 16.74 1.19 4.07
CA VAL A 247 16.53 2.59 4.41
C VAL A 247 17.32 2.90 5.67
N VAL A 248 18.05 4.02 5.66
CA VAL A 248 18.99 4.40 6.71
C VAL A 248 18.59 5.75 7.30
N HIS A 249 18.38 5.77 8.61
CA HIS A 249 18.29 7.00 9.40
C HIS A 249 19.61 7.16 10.17
N LYS A 250 20.35 8.22 9.86
CA LYS A 250 21.58 8.58 10.58
C LYS A 250 21.19 9.16 11.94
N ILE A 251 21.80 8.66 13.01
CA ILE A 251 21.55 9.14 14.37
C ILE A 251 22.55 10.27 14.66
N ASP A 252 22.26 11.45 14.12
CA ASP A 252 22.99 12.70 14.35
C ASP A 252 22.45 13.46 15.58
N LYS A 253 22.92 14.70 15.77
CA LYS A 253 22.53 15.56 16.89
C LYS A 253 21.06 15.99 16.84
N GLU A 254 20.47 16.04 15.65
CA GLU A 254 19.08 16.45 15.43
C GLU A 254 18.10 15.27 15.59
N SER A 255 18.62 14.05 15.43
CA SER A 255 17.86 12.82 15.58
C SER A 255 17.22 12.71 16.98
N PRO A 256 15.94 12.32 17.05
CA PRO A 256 15.27 12.06 18.33
C PRO A 256 15.90 10.87 19.11
N LEU A 257 16.72 10.05 18.45
CA LEU A 257 17.40 8.90 19.04
C LEU A 257 18.81 9.23 19.57
N TYR A 258 19.29 10.46 19.41
CA TYR A 258 20.68 10.85 19.70
C TYR A 258 21.15 10.54 21.14
N ASN A 259 20.25 10.72 22.11
CA ASN A 259 20.55 10.53 23.53
C ASN A 259 20.29 9.10 24.03
N LEU A 260 19.86 8.17 23.17
CA LEU A 260 19.44 6.83 23.61
C LEU A 260 20.60 5.83 23.50
N SER A 261 20.89 5.15 24.61
CA SER A 261 21.76 3.99 24.64
C SER A 261 21.00 2.69 24.31
N ALA A 262 21.73 1.60 24.08
CA ALA A 262 21.13 0.28 23.88
C ALA A 262 20.20 -0.14 25.04
N GLN A 263 20.57 0.19 26.28
CA GLN A 263 19.77 -0.13 27.47
C GLN A 263 18.54 0.77 27.59
N ASP A 264 18.69 2.06 27.27
CA ASP A 264 17.59 3.03 27.36
C ASP A 264 16.52 2.75 26.30
N MET A 265 16.94 2.35 25.10
CA MET A 265 16.04 1.97 24.02
C MET A 265 15.04 0.87 24.45
N LEU A 266 15.48 -0.13 25.21
CA LEU A 266 14.59 -1.20 25.70
C LEU A 266 13.60 -0.72 26.77
N ARG A 267 13.99 0.27 27.58
CA ARG A 267 13.21 0.83 28.69
C ARG A 267 12.21 1.88 28.23
N GLU A 268 12.57 2.65 27.21
CA GLU A 268 11.74 3.71 26.69
C GLU A 268 10.45 3.23 26.02
N ARG A 269 9.52 4.17 25.88
CA ARG A 269 8.21 3.99 25.26
C ARG A 269 8.06 4.96 24.10
N PHE A 270 8.44 4.49 22.93
CA PHE A 270 8.17 5.15 21.66
C PHE A 270 7.72 4.10 20.64
N GLU A 271 7.25 4.56 19.48
CA GLU A 271 6.93 3.74 18.32
C GLU A 271 7.47 4.46 17.08
N ILE A 272 8.24 3.78 16.25
CA ILE A 272 8.72 4.35 14.99
C ILE A 272 7.77 3.88 13.89
N VAL A 273 7.07 4.79 13.27
CA VAL A 273 6.19 4.54 12.13
C VAL A 273 6.99 4.79 10.86
N VAL A 274 6.94 3.85 9.93
CA VAL A 274 7.54 3.98 8.60
C VAL A 274 6.46 3.89 7.54
N MET A 275 6.60 4.69 6.50
CA MET A 275 5.65 4.77 5.39
C MET A 275 6.43 4.76 4.08
N LEU A 276 6.00 3.92 3.15
CA LEU A 276 6.49 3.84 1.79
C LEU A 276 5.35 4.29 0.88
N GLU A 277 5.59 5.35 0.13
CA GLU A 277 4.66 5.89 -0.85
C GLU A 277 5.26 5.72 -2.24
N GLY A 278 4.41 5.62 -3.25
CA GLY A 278 4.83 5.59 -4.64
C GLY A 278 3.67 5.29 -5.58
N VAL A 279 3.93 5.36 -6.88
CA VAL A 279 2.93 5.19 -7.95
C VAL A 279 3.02 3.79 -8.54
N VAL A 280 1.89 3.10 -8.64
CA VAL A 280 1.84 1.75 -9.23
C VAL A 280 1.88 1.86 -10.75
N GLU A 281 2.93 1.32 -11.37
CA GLU A 281 3.18 1.38 -12.82
C GLU A 281 1.96 1.03 -13.68
N SER A 282 1.27 -0.08 -13.37
CA SER A 282 0.16 -0.55 -14.21
C SER A 282 -1.12 0.27 -14.10
N THR A 283 -1.27 1.13 -13.08
CA THR A 283 -2.54 1.85 -12.84
C THR A 283 -2.37 3.36 -12.70
N GLY A 284 -1.15 3.87 -12.55
CA GLY A 284 -0.87 5.28 -12.33
C GLY A 284 -1.39 5.84 -11.00
N MET A 285 -1.94 5.00 -10.11
CA MET A 285 -2.42 5.43 -8.79
C MET A 285 -1.33 5.33 -7.74
N THR A 286 -1.35 6.27 -6.80
CA THR A 286 -0.51 6.24 -5.62
C THR A 286 -0.95 5.15 -4.64
N THR A 287 0.02 4.46 -4.07
CA THR A 287 -0.18 3.48 -2.99
C THR A 287 0.70 3.87 -1.81
N GLN A 288 0.19 3.67 -0.61
CA GLN A 288 0.93 3.89 0.64
C GLN A 288 0.93 2.58 1.43
N ALA A 289 2.12 2.07 1.73
CA ALA A 289 2.32 0.97 2.67
C ALA A 289 2.91 1.52 3.96
N ARG A 290 2.50 0.95 5.10
CA ARG A 290 2.91 1.43 6.43
C ARG A 290 3.33 0.26 7.29
N SER A 291 4.25 0.51 8.20
CA SER A 291 4.61 -0.42 9.27
C SER A 291 5.06 0.36 10.50
N SER A 292 5.23 -0.34 11.62
CA SER A 292 5.73 0.25 12.85
C SER A 292 6.79 -0.62 13.51
N TYR A 293 7.72 -0.01 14.23
CA TYR A 293 8.73 -0.66 15.04
C TYR A 293 8.59 -0.21 16.49
N LEU A 294 8.30 -1.16 17.37
CA LEU A 294 8.41 -0.97 18.81
C LEU A 294 9.86 -1.12 19.25
N PRO A 295 10.26 -0.57 20.41
CA PRO A 295 11.64 -0.67 20.87
C PRO A 295 12.11 -2.11 21.09
N SER A 296 11.19 -3.04 21.39
CA SER A 296 11.48 -4.48 21.49
C SER A 296 11.69 -5.18 20.13
N GLU A 297 11.38 -4.50 19.04
CA GLU A 297 11.52 -5.00 17.65
C GLU A 297 12.74 -4.35 16.96
N ILE A 298 13.46 -3.46 17.66
CA ILE A 298 14.71 -2.86 17.21
C ILE A 298 15.86 -3.68 17.81
N LEU A 299 16.70 -4.24 16.94
CA LEU A 299 17.84 -5.07 17.32
C LEU A 299 19.12 -4.22 17.29
N TRP A 300 19.72 -4.00 18.47
CA TRP A 300 20.97 -3.26 18.59
C TRP A 300 22.16 -4.17 18.29
N GLY A 301 23.13 -3.70 17.50
CA GLY A 301 24.31 -4.48 17.13
C GLY A 301 24.01 -5.56 16.11
N HIS A 302 23.02 -5.34 15.24
CA HIS A 302 22.66 -6.27 14.17
C HIS A 302 22.81 -5.60 12.80
N ARG A 303 23.11 -6.39 11.78
CA ARG A 303 23.10 -5.99 10.36
C ARG A 303 22.26 -6.97 9.57
N PHE A 304 21.63 -6.48 8.50
CA PHE A 304 20.88 -7.34 7.59
C PHE A 304 21.82 -8.19 6.71
N GLU A 305 21.44 -9.45 6.48
CA GLU A 305 22.11 -10.34 5.53
C GLU A 305 21.84 -9.89 4.08
N SER A 306 22.80 -10.05 3.17
CA SER A 306 22.59 -9.72 1.75
C SER A 306 21.54 -10.65 1.14
N VAL A 307 20.58 -10.09 0.41
CA VAL A 307 19.50 -10.85 -0.25
C VAL A 307 19.69 -10.99 -1.75
N VAL A 308 20.61 -10.21 -2.33
CA VAL A 308 20.86 -10.20 -3.76
C VAL A 308 22.09 -11.04 -4.05
N THR A 309 21.93 -12.03 -4.92
CA THR A 309 23.01 -12.91 -5.38
C THR A 309 23.02 -12.96 -6.90
N PHE A 310 24.21 -12.93 -7.50
CA PHE A 310 24.36 -13.06 -8.94
C PHE A 310 24.53 -14.54 -9.33
N LYS A 311 23.58 -15.09 -10.10
CA LYS A 311 23.64 -16.45 -10.61
C LYS A 311 24.51 -16.47 -11.87
N ARG A 312 25.77 -16.92 -11.71
CA ARG A 312 26.74 -17.01 -12.83
C ARG A 312 26.29 -17.96 -13.94
N GLU A 313 25.45 -18.95 -13.62
CA GLU A 313 24.96 -19.94 -14.58
C GLU A 313 23.93 -19.37 -15.56
N THR A 314 23.03 -18.50 -15.10
CA THR A 314 21.97 -17.88 -15.93
C THR A 314 22.30 -16.45 -16.35
N GLY A 315 23.28 -15.81 -15.72
CA GLY A 315 23.61 -14.39 -15.94
C GLY A 315 22.62 -13.42 -15.28
N GLU A 316 21.75 -13.90 -14.39
CA GLU A 316 20.68 -13.11 -13.77
C GLU A 316 20.98 -12.78 -12.30
N TYR A 317 20.44 -11.66 -11.81
CA TYR A 317 20.40 -11.34 -10.39
C TYR A 317 19.17 -11.97 -9.75
N GLU A 318 19.38 -12.79 -8.73
CA GLU A 318 18.31 -13.39 -7.93
C GLU A 318 18.22 -12.70 -6.57
N VAL A 319 16.98 -12.44 -6.15
CA VAL A 319 16.67 -11.92 -4.83
C VAL A 319 16.03 -13.03 -4.00
N ASP A 320 16.73 -13.48 -2.96
CA ASP A 320 16.20 -14.48 -2.03
C ASP A 320 15.38 -13.79 -0.92
N TYR A 321 14.06 -13.93 -0.98
CA TYR A 321 13.15 -13.40 0.03
C TYR A 321 13.13 -14.22 1.32
N THR A 322 13.72 -15.42 1.37
CA THR A 322 13.78 -16.21 2.60
C THR A 322 14.73 -15.60 3.62
N THR A 323 15.83 -15.00 3.17
CA THR A 323 16.81 -14.27 4.00
C THR A 323 16.45 -12.80 4.20
N PHE A 324 15.30 -12.33 3.68
CA PHE A 324 14.88 -10.93 3.74
C PHE A 324 14.87 -10.36 5.17
N ASN A 325 14.47 -11.16 6.15
CA ASN A 325 14.39 -10.76 7.56
C ASN A 325 15.61 -11.19 8.38
N ASN A 326 16.58 -11.90 7.78
CA ASN A 326 17.72 -12.41 8.51
C ASN A 326 18.67 -11.27 8.88
N THR A 327 19.22 -11.38 10.08
CA THR A 327 20.21 -10.44 10.61
C THR A 327 21.31 -11.22 11.30
N TYR A 328 22.51 -10.66 11.30
CA TYR A 328 23.67 -11.20 12.01
C TYR A 328 24.21 -10.15 12.99
N GLU A 329 24.81 -10.62 14.08
CA GLU A 329 25.37 -9.77 15.14
C GLU A 329 26.69 -9.14 14.68
N VAL A 330 26.89 -7.87 15.02
CA VAL A 330 28.08 -7.08 14.70
C VAL A 330 28.47 -6.26 15.92
N ASP A 331 29.77 -6.21 16.17
CA ASP A 331 30.31 -5.42 17.28
C ASP A 331 29.96 -3.94 17.08
N THR A 332 29.15 -3.43 18.00
CA THR A 332 28.57 -2.09 17.94
C THR A 332 28.59 -1.52 19.35
N PRO A 333 29.13 -0.31 19.55
CA PRO A 333 29.11 0.37 20.83
C PRO A 333 27.69 0.41 21.43
N LEU A 334 27.57 0.07 22.71
CA LEU A 334 26.30 0.03 23.45
C LEU A 334 25.88 1.40 24.00
N CYS A 335 26.76 2.40 23.89
CA CYS A 335 26.53 3.76 24.35
C CYS A 335 25.62 4.53 23.38
N SER A 336 25.09 5.66 23.84
CA SER A 336 24.33 6.57 22.98
C SER A 336 25.21 7.25 21.93
N ALA A 337 24.61 7.68 20.81
CA ALA A 337 25.32 8.44 19.78
C ALA A 337 25.98 9.71 20.35
N ARG A 338 25.35 10.37 21.33
CA ARG A 338 25.93 11.49 22.07
C ARG A 338 27.19 11.12 22.85
N GLN A 339 27.15 10.03 23.60
CA GLN A 339 28.32 9.56 24.36
C GLN A 339 29.45 9.16 23.42
N LEU A 340 29.13 8.50 22.31
CA LEU A 340 30.10 8.10 21.29
C LEU A 340 30.76 9.34 20.65
N ALA A 341 29.98 10.36 20.30
CA ALA A 341 30.52 11.63 19.80
C ALA A 341 31.41 12.35 20.82
N ALA A 342 31.05 12.32 22.10
CA ALA A 342 31.86 12.91 23.17
C ALA A 342 33.19 12.18 23.36
N VAL A 343 33.18 10.84 23.35
CA VAL A 343 34.39 10.02 23.43
C VAL A 343 35.29 10.23 22.21
N LYS A 344 34.72 10.24 21.00
CA LYS A 344 35.48 10.51 19.77
C LYS A 344 36.14 11.89 19.79
N LYS A 345 35.43 12.91 20.28
CA LYS A 345 35.98 14.27 20.44
C LYS A 345 37.16 14.30 21.42
N GLU A 346 37.08 13.57 22.53
CA GLU A 346 38.15 13.53 23.51
C GLU A 346 39.35 12.72 23.01
N LEU A 347 39.10 11.62 22.29
CA LEU A 347 40.15 10.83 21.65
C LEU A 347 40.92 11.67 20.63
N CYS A 348 40.23 12.39 19.73
CA CYS A 348 40.87 13.27 18.74
C CYS A 348 41.73 14.38 19.36
N LYS A 349 41.32 14.93 20.51
CA LYS A 349 42.17 15.90 21.25
C LYS A 349 43.46 15.28 21.75
N GLN A 350 43.43 14.01 22.15
CA GLN A 350 44.60 13.30 22.67
C GLN A 350 45.54 12.84 21.55
N THR A 351 45.02 12.45 20.38
CA THR A 351 45.84 12.02 19.23
C THR A 351 46.31 13.16 18.33
N GLY A 352 45.90 14.41 18.56
CA GLY A 352 46.35 15.57 17.76
C GLY A 352 45.89 15.54 16.29
N ALA A 353 44.95 14.67 15.93
CA ALA A 353 44.41 14.58 14.58
C ALA A 353 43.30 15.63 14.40
N ALA A 354 43.59 16.69 13.64
CA ALA A 354 42.58 17.66 13.20
C ALA A 354 41.56 16.94 12.29
N LEU A 355 40.28 16.96 12.65
CA LEU A 355 39.21 16.56 11.76
C LEU A 355 39.05 17.63 10.67
N SER A 356 39.21 17.27 9.40
CA SER A 356 38.59 17.98 8.30
C SER A 356 37.07 17.76 8.37
N SER A 357 36.37 18.58 9.13
CA SER A 357 34.91 18.65 9.10
C SER A 357 34.49 19.53 7.93
N SER A 358 33.98 18.90 6.87
CA SER A 358 33.10 19.55 5.90
C SER A 358 31.73 19.68 6.56
N ASP A 359 31.58 20.65 7.47
CA ASP A 359 30.30 21.14 7.97
C ASP A 359 30.47 22.66 8.11
N ASP A 360 30.05 23.39 7.06
CA ASP A 360 29.91 24.85 7.07
C ASP A 360 28.77 25.22 8.02
N ASP A 361 29.11 25.74 9.21
CA ASP A 361 28.18 26.54 10.01
C ASP A 361 28.84 27.88 10.35
N SER A 362 28.46 28.88 9.57
CA SER A 362 28.81 30.28 9.80
C SER A 362 27.91 30.88 10.88
N GLU A 363 28.41 30.98 12.11
CA GLU A 363 27.92 31.96 13.09
C GLU A 363 28.96 33.06 13.28
N SER A 364 28.70 34.24 12.71
CA SER A 364 29.38 35.48 13.08
C SER A 364 28.35 36.48 13.59
N GLY A 365 28.46 36.79 14.89
CA GLY A 365 27.86 37.95 15.50
C GLY A 365 28.90 39.08 15.60
N SER A 366 28.52 40.27 15.11
CA SER A 366 28.63 41.59 15.76
C SER A 366 29.12 42.75 14.86
N SER A 367 28.19 43.71 14.72
CA SER A 367 28.31 45.18 14.76
C SER A 367 28.92 46.02 13.61
N SER A 368 28.01 46.87 13.08
CA SER A 368 28.12 48.31 12.72
C SER A 368 28.98 48.77 11.54
N GLU A 369 28.34 49.30 10.49
CA GLU A 369 28.18 50.75 10.26
C GLU A 369 27.28 51.05 9.05
N ALA A 370 26.64 52.21 9.07
CA ALA A 370 25.53 52.62 8.20
C ALA A 370 25.99 53.37 6.94
N THR A 371 25.33 53.16 5.79
CA THR A 371 25.03 54.21 4.80
C THR A 371 23.89 53.77 3.86
N ASP A 372 22.86 54.61 3.75
CA ASP A 372 21.67 54.53 2.87
C ASP A 372 21.87 55.39 1.59
N PRO A 373 20.97 55.42 0.56
CA PRO A 373 20.12 54.37 -0.02
C PRO A 373 19.94 54.42 -1.58
N LEU A 374 19.12 53.48 -2.12
CA LEU A 374 18.32 53.45 -3.38
C LEU A 374 18.94 52.99 -4.74
N PRO A 375 18.15 52.49 -5.73
CA PRO A 375 16.78 51.93 -5.69
C PRO A 375 16.65 50.52 -6.31
N VAL A 376 15.54 49.84 -5.98
CA VAL A 376 15.13 48.52 -6.48
C VAL A 376 14.68 48.60 -7.95
N VAL A 377 15.39 47.91 -8.84
CA VAL A 377 14.97 47.64 -10.21
C VAL A 377 14.23 46.30 -10.25
N VAL A 378 12.94 46.36 -10.56
CA VAL A 378 12.12 45.18 -10.91
C VAL A 378 12.67 44.55 -12.18
N ARG A 379 13.13 43.29 -12.12
CA ARG A 379 13.48 42.50 -13.32
C ARG A 379 12.53 41.33 -13.53
N SER A 380 11.86 41.44 -14.66
CA SER A 380 11.03 40.49 -15.40
C SER A 380 11.48 39.04 -15.37
N VAL A 381 10.47 38.17 -15.29
CA VAL A 381 10.44 36.76 -15.68
C VAL A 381 11.19 36.54 -17.00
N ARG A 382 12.13 35.59 -17.03
CA ARG A 382 12.82 35.14 -18.25
C ARG A 382 12.26 33.77 -18.64
N GLN A 383 11.55 33.75 -19.78
CA GLN A 383 11.04 32.55 -20.44
C GLN A 383 12.20 31.63 -20.87
N ARG A 384 12.01 30.31 -20.76
CA ARG A 384 12.91 29.29 -21.31
C ARG A 384 12.75 29.19 -22.83
N PRO A 385 13.84 29.00 -23.61
CA PRO A 385 13.74 28.74 -25.04
C PRO A 385 13.28 27.30 -25.35
N PRO A 386 12.63 27.05 -26.51
CA PRO A 386 12.10 25.74 -26.88
C PRO A 386 13.19 24.80 -27.45
N LEU A 387 12.98 23.50 -27.26
CA LEU A 387 13.81 22.40 -27.78
C LEU A 387 13.63 22.21 -29.29
N PRO A 388 14.68 21.77 -30.03
CA PRO A 388 14.58 21.49 -31.46
C PRO A 388 14.02 20.09 -31.76
N ASN A 389 13.13 20.02 -32.76
CA ASN A 389 12.63 18.79 -33.38
C ASN A 389 13.74 18.09 -34.19
N GLY A 390 14.01 16.82 -33.89
CA GLY A 390 14.85 15.93 -34.69
C GLY A 390 14.21 14.56 -34.80
N TYR A 391 13.66 14.25 -35.96
CA TYR A 391 13.18 12.92 -36.35
C TYR A 391 14.38 12.00 -36.62
N VAL A 392 14.39 10.79 -36.04
CA VAL A 392 15.35 9.72 -36.39
C VAL A 392 14.57 8.55 -36.96
N HIS A 393 14.79 8.29 -38.25
CA HIS A 393 14.33 7.09 -38.97
C HIS A 393 15.18 5.88 -38.54
N PHE A 394 14.55 4.80 -38.13
CA PHE A 394 15.18 3.47 -38.04
C PHE A 394 14.80 2.66 -39.29
N ASN A 395 15.81 2.32 -40.09
CA ASN A 395 15.68 1.37 -41.21
C ASN A 395 15.77 -0.07 -40.69
N VAL A 396 14.80 -0.89 -41.09
CA VAL A 396 14.81 -2.35 -40.98
C VAL A 396 15.25 -2.91 -42.35
N PRO A 397 16.16 -3.89 -42.43
CA PRO A 397 16.28 -4.75 -43.58
C PRO A 397 15.60 -6.10 -43.30
N GLY A 398 14.62 -6.45 -44.13
CA GLY A 398 14.16 -7.82 -44.33
C GLY A 398 14.68 -8.33 -45.68
N ASP A 399 15.06 -9.61 -45.73
CA ASP A 399 14.56 -10.64 -46.66
C ASP A 399 15.53 -11.82 -46.74
N GLY A 400 14.97 -13.03 -46.80
CA GLY A 400 15.71 -14.26 -47.14
C GLY A 400 15.11 -15.53 -46.56
N GLU A 401 14.12 -16.06 -47.25
CA GLU A 401 13.51 -17.39 -47.10
C GLU A 401 14.53 -18.55 -47.14
N ASP A 402 14.28 -19.63 -46.38
CA ASP A 402 14.11 -20.97 -46.97
C ASP A 402 13.54 -21.97 -45.94
N GLY A 403 12.69 -22.89 -46.41
CA GLY A 403 11.85 -23.76 -45.59
C GLY A 403 12.41 -25.17 -45.28
N GLY A 404 11.56 -26.00 -44.67
CA GLY A 404 11.63 -27.46 -44.81
C GLY A 404 11.71 -28.32 -43.52
N ASP A 405 10.61 -29.04 -43.27
CA ASP A 405 10.48 -30.41 -42.73
C ASP A 405 10.73 -30.83 -41.25
N VAL A 406 9.61 -31.13 -40.57
CA VAL A 406 9.07 -32.48 -40.28
C VAL A 406 9.93 -33.50 -39.50
N THR A 407 9.50 -33.72 -38.25
CA THR A 407 9.39 -34.98 -37.46
C THR A 407 10.62 -35.74 -36.94
N ASN A 408 10.46 -36.16 -35.68
CA ASN A 408 10.44 -37.56 -35.18
C ASN A 408 11.43 -37.95 -34.05
N VAL A 409 10.82 -38.54 -33.01
CA VAL A 409 11.19 -39.82 -32.36
C VAL A 409 12.17 -39.80 -31.16
N THR A 410 11.59 -40.19 -30.01
CA THR A 410 12.02 -41.08 -28.90
C THR A 410 13.51 -41.41 -28.77
N ASP A 411 14.11 -41.50 -27.59
CA ASP A 411 13.87 -42.47 -26.51
C ASP A 411 14.81 -42.01 -25.36
N GLY A 412 14.50 -42.07 -24.07
CA GLY A 412 14.33 -43.28 -23.27
C GLY A 412 15.25 -43.17 -22.04
N GLY A 413 14.87 -43.82 -20.93
CA GLY A 413 15.78 -44.10 -19.81
C GLY A 413 15.32 -43.60 -18.44
N ALA A 414 14.55 -44.44 -17.75
CA ALA A 414 14.32 -44.39 -16.31
C ALA A 414 15.53 -44.93 -15.53
N ASP A 415 15.82 -44.39 -14.35
CA ASP A 415 16.05 -45.18 -13.14
C ASP A 415 16.10 -44.31 -11.86
N SER A 416 15.54 -44.86 -10.78
CA SER A 416 15.36 -44.27 -9.44
C SER A 416 16.46 -44.76 -8.46
N PRO A 417 16.33 -44.61 -7.12
CA PRO A 417 16.79 -43.47 -6.33
C PRO A 417 17.92 -43.81 -5.31
N GLN A 418 18.55 -42.76 -4.78
CA GLN A 418 19.61 -42.83 -3.76
C GLN A 418 19.11 -43.21 -2.36
N ILE A 419 19.86 -44.08 -1.67
CA ILE A 419 19.90 -44.25 -0.21
C ILE A 419 21.29 -43.79 0.26
N GLY A 420 21.37 -42.92 1.28
CA GLY A 420 22.65 -42.68 1.95
C GLY A 420 22.74 -41.50 2.92
N GLN A 421 22.61 -41.82 4.20
CA GLN A 421 23.35 -41.26 5.35
C GLN A 421 22.93 -39.91 5.97
N GLN A 422 22.24 -40.05 7.11
CA GLN A 422 22.27 -39.14 8.25
C GLN A 422 23.69 -39.01 8.82
N ARG A 423 24.15 -37.77 9.04
CA ARG A 423 25.30 -37.46 9.92
C ARG A 423 24.84 -36.56 11.08
N LYS A 424 24.98 -37.10 12.29
CA LYS A 424 24.89 -36.41 13.58
C LYS A 424 25.87 -35.23 13.64
N GLN A 425 25.43 -34.08 14.15
CA GLN A 425 26.33 -33.03 14.64
C GLN A 425 26.11 -32.85 16.15
N ASP A 426 27.16 -33.15 16.90
CA ASP A 426 27.27 -32.94 18.34
C ASP A 426 27.32 -31.45 18.68
N ARG A 427 26.53 -31.04 19.68
CA ARG A 427 26.58 -29.71 20.29
C ARG A 427 27.76 -29.65 21.27
N ALA A 428 28.82 -28.95 20.89
CA ALA A 428 29.86 -28.50 21.82
C ALA A 428 29.53 -27.10 22.35
N PHE A 429 29.28 -27.00 23.66
CA PHE A 429 29.25 -25.73 24.40
C PHE A 429 30.64 -25.08 24.35
N ARG A 430 30.78 -23.90 23.71
CA ARG A 430 31.98 -23.05 23.84
C ARG A 430 31.72 -21.91 24.82
N LYS A 431 32.65 -21.79 25.77
CA LYS A 431 32.73 -20.78 26.84
C LYS A 431 32.71 -19.35 26.27
N LEU A 432 31.94 -18.48 26.94
CA LEU A 432 32.01 -17.02 26.79
C LEU A 432 33.43 -16.56 27.15
N SER A 433 34.14 -15.99 26.18
CA SER A 433 35.35 -15.21 26.42
C SER A 433 35.00 -13.76 26.15
N ILE A 434 35.03 -12.94 27.20
CA ILE A 434 34.97 -11.48 27.09
C ILE A 434 36.23 -11.06 26.33
N LYS A 435 36.05 -10.52 25.12
CA LYS A 435 37.13 -9.95 24.32
C LYS A 435 36.94 -8.44 24.38
N GLU A 436 37.94 -7.73 24.90
CA GLU A 436 37.96 -6.26 24.84
C GLU A 436 37.92 -5.80 23.37
N PRO A 437 37.21 -4.71 23.06
CA PRO A 437 37.11 -4.23 21.68
C PRO A 437 38.47 -3.71 21.21
N SER A 438 38.86 -4.08 19.99
CA SER A 438 40.10 -3.58 19.38
C SER A 438 39.95 -2.12 18.98
N MET A 439 40.96 -1.31 19.35
CA MET A 439 41.03 0.14 19.14
C MET A 439 40.90 0.59 17.68
N ASP A 440 41.12 -0.30 16.71
CA ASP A 440 41.09 0.04 15.28
C ASP A 440 39.67 0.25 14.70
N SER A 441 38.61 -0.01 15.48
CA SER A 441 37.22 0.16 15.03
C SER A 441 36.63 1.56 15.33
N LEU A 442 37.40 2.45 15.97
CA LEU A 442 36.94 3.75 16.46
C LEU A 442 37.55 4.96 15.72
N CYS A 443 38.46 4.74 14.78
CA CYS A 443 39.05 5.79 13.95
C CYS A 443 38.28 5.99 12.64
#